data_AF-A0AAV5W880-F1
#
_entry.id   AF-A0AAV5W880-F1
#
_cell.length_a   1.000
_cell.length_b   1.000
_cell.length_c   1.000
_cell.angle_alpha   90.00
_cell.angle_beta   90.00
_cell.angle_gamma   90.00
#
_symmetry.space_group_name_H-M   'P 1'
#
loop_
_entity.id
_entity.type
_entity.pdbx_description
1 polymer ?
#
loop_
_entity_poly.entity_id
_entity_poly.type
_entity_poly.pdbx_seq_one_letter_code
_entity_poly.pdbx_strand_id
1 'polypeptide(L)'
;LVMLNSNRTALAPAVFSVIITTETVLSIIGLVCIPFVSEAVYNAGVIHRNFRIQVRLISVTFYVTTIARFVLLYYQLLDVPLNDDDYILIVANISRDATFGYLLGL
;
A
#
# COMPACT_ATOMS: atom_id res chain seq x y z
N LEU A 1 8.79 3.57 -12.04
CA LEU A 1 7.80 2.49 -11.84
C LEU A 1 8.33 1.22 -12.49
N VAL A 2 8.65 0.17 -11.72
CA VAL A 2 8.87 -1.16 -12.31
C VAL A 2 7.49 -1.73 -12.64
N MET A 3 6.94 -1.32 -13.78
CA MET A 3 5.77 -1.96 -14.38
C MET A 3 6.19 -3.36 -14.77
N LEU A 4 5.65 -4.37 -14.08
CA LEU A 4 5.87 -5.75 -14.47
C LEU A 4 5.10 -6.00 -15.77
N ASN A 5 5.79 -5.81 -16.87
CA ASN A 5 5.32 -6.20 -18.19
C ASN A 5 5.01 -7.71 -18.15
N SER A 6 3.84 -8.15 -18.61
CA SER A 6 3.44 -9.57 -18.57
C SER A 6 4.48 -10.48 -19.24
N ASN A 7 5.20 -9.96 -20.24
CA ASN A 7 6.35 -10.59 -20.89
C ASN A 7 7.51 -10.91 -19.92
N ARG A 8 7.74 -10.11 -18.88
CA ARG A 8 8.76 -10.38 -17.85
C ARG A 8 8.23 -11.35 -16.79
N THR A 9 6.94 -11.28 -16.47
CA THR A 9 6.27 -12.24 -15.58
C THR A 9 6.36 -13.66 -16.14
N ALA A 10 6.21 -13.80 -17.47
CA ALA A 10 6.36 -15.06 -18.18
C ALA A 10 7.79 -15.65 -18.13
N LEU A 11 8.84 -14.83 -17.95
CA LEU A 11 10.24 -15.30 -17.87
C LEU A 11 10.58 -15.93 -16.52
N ALA A 12 9.88 -15.56 -15.45
CA ALA A 12 10.14 -16.07 -14.09
C ALA A 12 8.86 -16.18 -13.25
N PRO A 13 7.88 -17.01 -13.67
CA PRO A 13 6.54 -17.03 -13.08
C PRO A 13 6.55 -17.40 -11.59
N ALA A 14 7.44 -18.31 -11.17
CA ALA A 14 7.54 -18.72 -9.77
C ALA A 14 7.95 -17.56 -8.84
N VAL A 15 8.91 -16.72 -9.28
CA VAL A 15 9.39 -15.58 -8.48
C VAL A 15 8.29 -14.54 -8.33
N PHE A 16 7.59 -14.22 -9.41
CA PHE A 16 6.49 -13.25 -9.38
C PHE A 16 5.30 -13.73 -8.57
N SER A 17 4.93 -15.01 -8.66
CA SER A 17 3.89 -15.58 -7.81
C SER A 17 4.22 -15.45 -6.33
N VAL A 18 5.48 -15.69 -5.94
CA VAL A 18 5.91 -15.52 -4.54
C VAL A 18 5.84 -14.06 -4.10
N ILE A 19 6.27 -13.12 -4.94
CA ILE A 19 6.19 -11.67 -4.64
C ILE A 19 4.74 -11.25 -4.45
N ILE A 20 3.86 -11.57 -5.40
CA ILE A 20 2.44 -11.20 -5.37
C ILE A 20 1.75 -11.84 -4.16
N THR A 21 2.04 -13.11 -3.86
CA THR A 21 1.48 -13.79 -2.69
C THR A 21 1.94 -13.13 -1.40
N THR A 22 3.24 -12.83 -1.28
CA THR A 22 3.81 -12.16 -0.10
C THR A 22 3.21 -10.77 0.09
N GLU A 23 3.10 -9.99 -0.98
CA GLU A 23 2.50 -8.65 -0.94
C GLU A 23 1.03 -8.71 -0.53
N THR A 24 0.27 -9.67 -1.05
CA THR A 24 -1.15 -9.88 -0.71
C THR A 24 -1.30 -10.24 0.77
N VAL A 25 -0.52 -11.21 1.25
CA VAL A 25 -0.56 -11.66 2.65
C VAL A 25 -0.19 -10.52 3.61
N LEU A 26 0.91 -9.82 3.34
CA LEU A 26 1.35 -8.68 4.16
C LEU A 26 0.33 -7.54 4.15
N SER A 27 -0.31 -7.27 3.01
CA SER A 27 -1.34 -6.24 2.88
C SER A 27 -2.59 -6.58 3.70
N ILE A 28 -3.03 -7.84 3.69
CA ILE A 28 -4.15 -8.32 4.51
C ILE A 28 -3.81 -8.21 6.00
N ILE A 29 -2.63 -8.70 6.41
CA ILE A 29 -2.16 -8.59 7.79
C ILE A 29 -2.12 -7.12 8.22
N GLY A 30 -1.60 -6.22 7.37
CA GLY A 30 -1.58 -4.79 7.61
C GLY A 30 -2.98 -4.21 7.83
N LEU A 31 -3.91 -4.47 6.90
CA LEU A 31 -5.30 -3.98 7.00
C LEU A 31 -6.00 -4.44 8.28
N VAL A 32 -5.71 -5.65 8.75
CA VAL A 32 -6.31 -6.21 9.96
C VAL A 32 -5.62 -5.68 11.21
N CYS A 33 -4.28 -5.60 11.25
CA CYS A 33 -3.53 -5.27 12.47
C CYS A 33 -3.44 -3.77 12.77
N ILE A 34 -3.36 -2.92 11.75
CA ILE A 34 -3.19 -1.47 11.92
C ILE A 34 -4.28 -0.76 12.74
N PRO A 35 -5.59 -1.06 12.64
CA PRO A 35 -6.59 -0.36 13.43
C PRO A 35 -6.44 -0.71 14.92
N PHE A 36 -6.11 -1.97 15.24
CA PHE A 36 -5.86 -2.40 16.61
C PHE A 36 -4.60 -1.75 17.19
N VAL A 37 -3.52 -1.69 16.41
CA VAL A 37 -2.28 -1.01 16.83
C VAL A 37 -2.53 0.49 17.03
N SER A 38 -3.25 1.14 16.10
CA SER A 38 -3.59 2.56 16.19
C SER A 38 -4.41 2.87 17.45
N GLU A 39 -5.40 2.04 17.75
CA GLU A 39 -6.26 2.19 18.93
C GLU A 39 -5.50 1.89 20.22
N ALA A 40 -4.64 0.88 20.24
CA ALA A 40 -3.78 0.56 21.38
C ALA A 40 -2.82 1.70 21.70
N VAL A 41 -2.20 2.31 20.68
CA VAL A 41 -1.29 3.46 20.85
C VAL A 41 -2.06 4.71 21.30
N TYR A 42 -3.27 4.93 20.80
CA TYR A 42 -4.10 6.06 21.22
C TYR A 42 -4.52 5.95 22.70
N ASN A 43 -4.79 4.74 23.17
CA ASN A 43 -5.15 4.47 24.57
C ASN A 43 -3.93 4.31 25.49
N ALA A 44 -2.71 4.29 24.95
CA ALA A 44 -1.49 4.23 25.75
C ALA A 44 -1.28 5.55 26.51
N GLY A 45 -1.48 5.52 27.84
CA GLY A 45 -1.35 6.68 28.71
C GLY A 45 0.09 7.23 28.85
N VAL A 46 1.09 6.43 28.49
CA VAL A 46 2.52 6.77 28.61
C VAL A 46 3.10 7.59 27.45
N ILE A 47 2.34 7.72 26.35
CA ILE A 47 2.80 8.36 25.12
C ILE A 47 2.32 9.82 25.04
N HIS A 48 3.13 10.74 24.52
CA HIS A 48 2.71 12.13 24.35
C HIS A 48 1.53 12.28 23.36
N ARG A 49 0.59 13.20 23.62
CA ARG A 49 -0.63 13.40 22.81
C ARG A 49 -0.34 13.62 21.32
N ASN A 50 0.67 14.44 21.00
CA ASN A 50 1.04 14.71 19.61
C ASN A 50 1.51 13.45 18.88
N PHE A 51 2.27 12.59 19.56
CA PHE A 51 2.74 11.34 18.99
C PHE A 51 1.57 10.37 18.73
N ARG A 52 0.61 10.29 19.66
CA ARG A 52 -0.60 9.48 19.46
C ARG A 52 -1.39 9.91 18.24
N ILE A 53 -1.53 11.22 18.01
CA ILE A 53 -2.22 11.76 16.83
C ILE A 53 -1.43 11.46 15.55
N GLN A 54 -0.10 11.60 15.57
CA GLN A 54 0.74 11.22 14.42
C GLN A 54 0.61 9.75 14.06
N VAL A 55 0.56 8.85 15.05
CA VAL A 55 0.35 7.41 14.81
C VAL A 55 -1.05 7.14 14.24
N ARG A 56 -2.08 7.88 14.65
CA ARG A 56 -3.41 7.80 13.99
C ARG A 56 -3.36 8.25 12.54
N LEU A 57 -2.70 9.37 12.25
CA LEU A 57 -2.55 9.87 10.87
C LEU A 57 -1.78 8.88 9.99
N ILE A 58 -0.65 8.35 10.48
CA ILE A 58 0.13 7.37 9.71
C ILE A 58 -0.65 6.08 9.47
N SER A 59 -1.50 5.67 10.42
CA SER A 59 -2.39 4.50 10.25
C SER A 59 -3.38 4.71 9.10
N VAL A 60 -4.00 5.89 9.02
CA VAL A 60 -4.93 6.26 7.94
C VAL A 60 -4.20 6.30 6.59
N THR A 61 -3.04 6.93 6.54
CA THR A 61 -2.20 6.97 5.33
C THR A 61 -1.83 5.56 4.86
N PHE A 62 -1.47 4.67 5.80
CA PHE A 62 -1.15 3.28 5.48
C PHE A 62 -2.36 2.54 4.89
N TYR A 63 -3.56 2.73 5.46
CA TYR A 63 -4.81 2.16 4.93
C TYR A 63 -5.07 2.54 3.48
N VAL A 64 -4.99 3.84 3.18
CA VAL A 64 -5.21 4.36 1.81
C VAL A 64 -4.16 3.77 0.85
N THR A 65 -2.93 3.63 1.30
CA THR A 65 -1.84 3.04 0.51
C THR A 65 -2.05 1.56 0.23
N THR A 66 -2.53 0.80 1.22
CA THR A 66 -2.79 -0.62 1.04
C THR A 66 -3.92 -0.83 0.03
N ILE A 67 -4.96 -0.01 0.07
CA ILE A 67 -6.02 -0.02 -0.95
C ILE A 67 -5.45 0.31 -2.33
N ALA A 68 -4.65 1.38 -2.44
CA ALA A 68 -4.00 1.76 -3.69
C ALA A 68 -3.09 0.64 -4.25
N ARG A 69 -2.40 -0.12 -3.38
CA ARG A 69 -1.62 -1.29 -3.79
C ARG A 69 -2.47 -2.42 -4.34
N PHE A 70 -3.63 -2.71 -3.74
CA PHE A 70 -4.57 -3.69 -4.31
C PHE A 70 -5.08 -3.27 -5.69
N VAL A 71 -5.38 -1.98 -5.89
CA VAL A 71 -5.74 -1.44 -7.20
C VAL A 71 -4.61 -1.65 -8.20
N LEU A 72 -3.37 -1.30 -7.85
CA LEU A 72 -2.23 -1.50 -8.75
C LEU A 72 -1.99 -2.98 -9.08
N LEU A 73 -2.12 -3.88 -8.10
CA LEU A 73 -2.03 -5.34 -8.31
C LEU A 73 -3.13 -5.86 -9.23
N TYR A 74 -4.36 -5.34 -9.12
CA TYR A 74 -5.47 -5.69 -10.00
C TYR A 74 -5.15 -5.35 -11.46
N TYR A 75 -4.66 -4.13 -11.72
CA TYR A 75 -4.26 -3.72 -13.08
C TYR A 75 -3.11 -4.59 -13.61
N GLN A 76 -2.18 -4.98 -12.76
CA GLN A 76 -1.05 -5.85 -13.12
C GLN A 76 -1.45 -7.31 -13.40
N LEU A 77 -2.39 -7.87 -12.65
CA LEU A 77 -2.80 -9.27 -12.81
C LEU A 77 -3.72 -9.51 -14.00
N LEU A 78 -4.52 -8.51 -14.37
CA LEU A 78 -5.50 -8.62 -15.45
C LEU A 78 -5.02 -7.99 -16.77
N ASP A 79 -3.75 -7.58 -16.83
CA ASP A 79 -3.15 -6.92 -18.01
C ASP A 79 -4.04 -5.79 -18.56
N VAL A 80 -4.64 -5.01 -17.64
CA VAL A 80 -5.55 -3.92 -18.01
C VAL A 80 -4.72 -2.83 -18.72
N PRO A 81 -5.15 -2.37 -19.92
CA PRO A 81 -4.44 -1.32 -20.63
C PRO A 81 -4.36 -0.06 -19.75
N LEU A 82 -3.13 0.37 -19.50
CA LEU A 82 -2.83 1.55 -18.70
C LEU A 82 -3.08 2.78 -19.57
N ASN A 83 -4.28 3.33 -19.49
CA ASN A 83 -4.60 4.60 -20.15
C ASN A 83 -4.22 5.76 -19.22
N ASP A 84 -3.57 6.78 -19.78
CA ASP A 84 -3.17 7.98 -19.04
C ASP A 84 -4.37 8.81 -18.53
N ASP A 85 -5.57 8.56 -19.07
CA ASP A 85 -6.82 9.20 -18.63
C ASP A 85 -7.53 8.43 -17.49
N ASP A 86 -6.95 7.33 -17.01
CA ASP A 86 -7.55 6.54 -15.93
C ASP A 86 -7.29 7.18 -14.56
N TYR A 87 -8.26 7.96 -14.09
CA TYR A 87 -8.22 8.63 -12.80
C TYR A 87 -7.99 7.68 -11.62
N ILE A 88 -8.46 6.43 -11.69
CA ILE A 88 -8.30 5.46 -10.60
C ILE A 88 -6.82 5.07 -10.46
N LEU A 89 -6.18 4.80 -11.60
CA LEU A 89 -4.76 4.46 -11.68
C LEU A 89 -3.86 5.63 -11.22
N ILE A 90 -4.20 6.85 -11.61
CA ILE A 90 -3.47 8.06 -11.20
C ILE A 90 -3.57 8.24 -9.68
N VAL A 91 -4.79 8.19 -9.13
CA VAL A 91 -5.01 8.35 -7.68
C VAL A 91 -4.30 7.25 -6.89
N ALA A 92 -4.30 6.01 -7.37
CA ALA A 92 -3.58 4.91 -6.74
C ALA A 92 -2.05 5.16 -6.72
N ASN A 93 -1.47 5.64 -7.82
CA ASN A 93 -0.04 5.97 -7.86
C ASN A 93 0.32 7.14 -6.94
N ILE A 94 -0.45 8.23 -6.97
CA ILE A 94 -0.25 9.38 -6.08
C ILE A 94 -0.35 8.96 -4.62
N SER A 95 -1.36 8.15 -4.28
CA SER A 95 -1.57 7.66 -2.91
C SER A 95 -0.39 6.79 -2.43
N ARG A 96 0.16 5.95 -3.31
CA ARG A 96 1.36 5.16 -3.00
C ARG A 96 2.57 6.05 -2.74
N ASP A 97 2.80 7.04 -3.60
CA ASP A 97 4.00 7.88 -3.55
C ASP A 97 3.94 8.90 -2.41
N ALA A 98 2.75 9.43 -2.10
CA ALA A 98 2.51 10.31 -0.95
C ALA A 98 2.90 9.65 0.38
N THR A 99 2.74 8.34 0.50
CA THR A 99 3.10 7.58 1.71
C THR A 99 4.60 7.42 1.87
N PHE A 100 5.33 7.23 0.76
CA PHE A 100 6.78 7.27 0.80
C PHE A 100 7.30 8.66 1.18
N GLY A 101 6.69 9.73 0.65
CA GLY A 101 7.01 11.11 1.06
C GLY A 101 6.76 11.34 2.55
N TYR A 102 5.57 10.96 3.04
CA TYR A 102 5.20 11.11 4.44
C TYR A 102 6.11 10.33 5.42
N LEU A 103 6.54 9.12 5.05
CA LEU A 103 7.43 8.30 5.87
C LEU A 103 8.91 8.74 5.82
N LEU A 104 9.36 9.25 4.67
CA LEU A 104 10.76 9.63 4.44
C LEU A 104 11.02 11.13 4.70
N GLY A 105 9.98 11.94 4.94
CA GLY A 105 10.10 13.37 5.19
C GLY A 105 10.50 14.19 3.97
N LEU A 106 10.19 13.70 2.77
CA LEU A 106 10.32 14.40 1.48
C LEU A 106 9.00 15.09 1.13
#